data_AF-A0A4Q3FBP6-F1
#
_entry.id   AF-A0A4Q3FBP6-F1
#
_cell.length_a   1.000
_cell.length_b   1.000
_cell.length_c   1.000
_cell.angle_alpha   90.00
_cell.angle_beta   90.00
_cell.angle_gamma   90.00
#
_symmetry.space_group_name_H-M   'P 1'
#
loop_
_entity.id
_entity.type
_entity.pdbx_description
1 polymer ?
#
loop_
_entity_poly.entity_id
_entity_poly.type
_entity_poly.pdbx_seq_one_letter_code
_entity_poly.pdbx_strand_id
1 'polypeptide(L)'
;MFRFGLILFLGLISLLAILPAPEYHLWILAIIVTEFPYIFIGIMIVLLLIPTKNKLQKAGTAAGLVALILFLSPVFRAYAVAAILPENLETTFGKQTL
;
A
#
# COMPACT_ATOMS: atom_id res chain seq x y z
N MET A 1 0.19 -6.60 -22.87
CA MET A 1 -0.73 -7.48 -22.11
C MET A 1 -0.12 -7.90 -20.80
N PHE A 2 1.12 -8.43 -20.77
CA PHE A 2 1.85 -8.77 -19.54
C PHE A 2 1.86 -7.66 -18.47
N ARG A 3 2.29 -6.43 -18.82
CA ARG A 3 2.27 -5.27 -17.90
C ARG A 3 0.89 -5.02 -17.29
N PHE A 4 -0.16 -5.09 -18.10
CA PHE A 4 -1.53 -4.87 -17.64
C PHE A 4 -1.97 -5.96 -16.66
N GLY A 5 -1.64 -7.23 -16.94
CA GLY A 5 -1.91 -8.34 -16.03
C GLY A 5 -1.21 -8.18 -14.68
N LEU A 6 0.05 -7.76 -14.67
CA LEU A 6 0.78 -7.48 -13.43
C LEU A 6 0.16 -6.34 -12.63
N ILE A 7 -0.21 -5.23 -13.29
CA ILE A 7 -0.87 -4.11 -12.62
C ILE A 7 -2.22 -4.56 -12.04
N LEU A 8 -2.99 -5.37 -12.76
CA LEU A 8 -4.27 -5.87 -12.27
C LEU A 8 -4.08 -6.77 -11.05
N PHE A 9 -3.12 -7.69 -11.11
CA PHE A 9 -2.77 -8.57 -9.99
C PHE A 9 -2.33 -7.78 -8.75
N LEU A 10 -1.41 -6.83 -8.91
CA LEU A 10 -1.00 -5.94 -7.82
C LEU A 10 -2.14 -5.03 -7.35
N GLY A 11 -3.04 -4.63 -8.24
CA GLY A 11 -4.25 -3.89 -7.89
C GLY A 11 -5.15 -4.68 -6.95
N LEU A 12 -5.35 -5.98 -7.21
CA LEU A 12 -6.09 -6.86 -6.30
C LEU A 12 -5.39 -7.00 -4.95
N ILE A 13 -4.07 -7.15 -4.94
CA ILE A 13 -3.27 -7.21 -3.70
C ILE A 13 -3.39 -5.90 -2.91
N SER A 14 -3.41 -4.74 -3.59
CA SER A 14 -3.54 -3.44 -2.93
C SER A 14 -4.85 -3.27 -2.15
N LEU A 15 -5.90 -4.00 -2.51
CA LEU A 15 -7.15 -4.02 -1.75
C LEU A 15 -6.98 -4.62 -0.35
N LEU A 16 -6.03 -5.53 -0.16
CA LEU A 16 -5.72 -6.11 1.15
C LEU A 16 -5.15 -5.07 2.14
N ALA A 17 -4.70 -3.92 1.65
CA ALA A 17 -4.24 -2.83 2.52
C ALA A 17 -5.40 -2.10 3.24
N ILE A 18 -6.64 -2.29 2.79
CA ILE A 18 -7.84 -1.60 3.31
C ILE A 18 -9.02 -2.52 3.63
N LEU A 19 -9.15 -3.66 2.94
CA LEU A 19 -10.23 -4.61 3.14
C LEU A 19 -9.78 -5.78 4.04
N PRO A 20 -10.68 -6.32 4.89
CA PRO A 20 -10.38 -7.50 5.67
C PRO A 20 -10.13 -8.70 4.76
N ALA A 21 -9.09 -9.48 5.07
CA ALA A 21 -8.78 -10.70 4.34
C ALA A 21 -9.77 -11.83 4.73
N PRO A 22 -10.40 -12.51 3.75
CA PRO A 22 -11.42 -13.53 4.02
C PRO A 22 -10.85 -14.91 4.39
N GLU A 23 -9.55 -15.12 4.21
CA GLU A 23 -8.89 -16.42 4.35
C GLU A 23 -7.46 -16.23 4.90
N TYR A 24 -6.93 -17.26 5.58
CA TYR A 24 -5.65 -17.21 6.30
C TYR A 24 -4.43 -16.83 5.45
N HIS A 25 -4.28 -17.38 4.25
CA HIS A 25 -3.17 -17.05 3.36
C HIS A 25 -3.28 -15.62 2.82
N LEU A 26 -4.51 -15.16 2.54
CA LEU A 26 -4.76 -13.75 2.20
C LEU A 26 -4.49 -12.82 3.37
N TRP A 27 -4.71 -13.29 4.60
CA TRP A 27 -4.37 -12.54 5.82
C TRP A 27 -2.85 -12.43 6.00
N ILE A 28 -2.09 -13.50 5.77
CA ILE A 28 -0.61 -13.43 5.75
C ILE A 28 -0.15 -12.43 4.69
N LEU A 29 -0.71 -12.50 3.49
CA LEU A 29 -0.35 -11.57 2.42
C LEU A 29 -0.71 -10.12 2.79
N ALA A 30 -1.85 -9.90 3.43
CA ALA A 30 -2.25 -8.58 3.92
C ALA A 30 -1.22 -8.00 4.89
N ILE A 31 -0.71 -8.81 5.84
CA ILE A 31 0.37 -8.39 6.75
C ILE A 31 1.61 -7.95 5.96
N ILE A 32 2.04 -8.76 5.00
CA ILE A 32 3.23 -8.42 4.18
C ILE A 32 3.03 -7.09 3.45
N VAL A 33 1.83 -6.86 2.90
CA VAL A 33 1.48 -5.63 2.19
C VAL A 33 1.45 -4.43 3.14
N THR A 34 0.95 -4.58 4.36
CA THR A 34 0.83 -3.47 5.32
C THR A 34 2.15 -3.13 6.01
N GLU A 35 3.00 -4.13 6.28
CA GLU A 35 4.29 -3.95 6.96
C GLU A 35 5.41 -3.57 5.99
N PHE A 36 5.35 -4.06 4.74
CA PHE A 36 6.36 -3.79 3.70
C PHE A 36 5.78 -3.10 2.45
N PRO A 37 4.94 -2.05 2.58
CA PRO A 37 4.22 -1.44 1.46
C PRO A 37 5.16 -0.81 0.42
N TYR A 38 6.33 -0.35 0.86
CA TYR A 38 7.34 0.30 0.00
C TYR A 38 7.87 -0.61 -1.11
N ILE A 39 7.92 -1.93 -0.89
CA ILE A 39 8.30 -2.91 -1.93
C ILE A 39 7.27 -2.88 -3.06
N PHE A 40 5.98 -2.94 -2.71
CA PHE A 40 4.88 -2.91 -3.68
C PHE A 40 4.77 -1.56 -4.38
N ILE A 41 4.98 -0.46 -3.66
CA ILE A 41 5.07 0.90 -4.23
C ILE A 41 6.18 0.96 -5.28
N GLY A 42 7.39 0.49 -4.96
CA GLY A 42 8.53 0.49 -5.87
C GLY A 42 8.23 -0.31 -7.16
N ILE A 43 7.70 -1.52 -7.01
CA ILE A 43 7.30 -2.36 -8.15
C ILE A 43 6.23 -1.65 -9.00
N MET A 44 5.22 -1.05 -8.37
CA MET A 44 4.14 -0.35 -9.07
C MET A 44 4.65 0.87 -9.84
N ILE A 45 5.56 1.65 -9.27
CA ILE A 45 6.19 2.80 -9.94
C ILE A 45 6.95 2.31 -11.18
N VAL A 46 7.78 1.27 -11.05
CA VAL A 46 8.51 0.69 -12.19
C VAL A 46 7.54 0.24 -13.28
N LEU A 47 6.44 -0.44 -12.93
CA LEU A 47 5.43 -0.87 -13.90
C LEU A 47 4.71 0.29 -14.59
N LEU A 48 4.45 1.39 -13.88
CA LEU A 48 3.83 2.59 -14.45
C LEU A 48 4.75 3.31 -15.44
N LEU A 49 6.07 3.30 -15.18
CA LEU A 49 7.07 3.96 -16.02
C LEU A 49 7.39 3.17 -17.30
N ILE A 50 7.14 1.86 -17.36
CA ILE A 50 7.40 1.05 -18.56
C ILE A 50 6.42 1.45 -19.69
N PRO A 51 6.89 1.99 -20.82
CA PRO A 51 6.02 2.36 -21.94
C PRO A 51 5.49 1.11 -22.67
N THR A 52 4.24 1.15 -23.14
CA THR A 52 3.64 0.07 -23.94
C THR A 52 2.69 0.66 -24.97
N LYS A 53 2.74 0.19 -26.22
CA LYS A 53 1.85 0.63 -27.31
C LYS A 53 0.49 -0.09 -27.36
N ASN A 54 0.07 -0.72 -26.27
CA ASN A 54 -1.16 -1.52 -26.21
C ASN A 54 -2.40 -0.64 -25.96
N LYS A 55 -3.56 -0.99 -26.54
CA LYS A 55 -4.86 -0.35 -26.28
C LYS A 55 -5.22 -0.28 -24.78
N LEU A 56 -4.79 -1.27 -24.00
CA LEU A 56 -5.01 -1.33 -22.55
C LEU A 56 -4.07 -0.45 -21.72
N GLN A 57 -3.18 0.33 -22.34
CA GLN A 57 -2.22 1.17 -21.63
C GLN A 57 -2.90 2.17 -20.70
N LYS A 58 -3.91 2.90 -21.20
CA LYS A 58 -4.62 3.93 -20.42
C LYS A 58 -5.35 3.32 -19.21
N ALA A 59 -6.11 2.25 -19.44
CA ALA A 59 -6.81 1.53 -18.38
C ALA A 59 -5.84 0.96 -17.34
N GLY A 60 -4.73 0.37 -17.79
CA GLY A 60 -3.69 -0.14 -16.90
C GLY A 60 -3.02 0.97 -16.09
N THR A 61 -2.72 2.11 -16.69
CA THR A 61 -2.13 3.25 -15.96
C THR A 61 -3.11 3.80 -14.92
N ALA A 62 -4.39 3.93 -15.24
CA ALA A 62 -5.41 4.36 -14.28
C ALA A 62 -5.53 3.36 -13.10
N ALA A 63 -5.62 2.06 -13.38
CA ALA A 63 -5.66 1.03 -12.35
C ALA A 63 -4.39 1.03 -11.48
N GLY A 64 -3.21 1.22 -12.09
CA GLY A 64 -1.95 1.27 -11.38
C GLY A 64 -1.81 2.50 -10.48
N LEU A 65 -2.36 3.66 -10.89
CA LEU A 65 -2.40 4.86 -10.03
C LEU A 65 -3.31 4.65 -8.81
N VAL A 66 -4.47 4.02 -8.99
CA VAL A 66 -5.36 3.67 -7.86
C VAL A 66 -4.66 2.70 -6.92
N ALA A 67 -4.04 1.65 -7.46
CA ALA A 67 -3.29 0.68 -6.66
C ALA A 67 -2.12 1.32 -5.90
N LEU A 68 -1.41 2.27 -6.52
CA LEU A 68 -0.33 3.02 -5.88
C LEU A 68 -0.84 3.82 -4.67
N ILE A 69 -1.98 4.50 -4.80
CA ILE A 69 -2.62 5.23 -3.70
C ILE A 69 -2.98 4.27 -2.56
N LEU A 70 -3.53 3.09 -2.89
CA LEU A 70 -3.88 2.08 -1.89
C LEU A 70 -2.63 1.54 -1.18
N PHE A 71 -1.54 1.26 -1.88
CA PHE A 71 -0.29 0.84 -1.25
C PHE A 71 0.37 1.94 -0.40
N LEU A 72 0.09 3.22 -0.65
CA LEU A 72 0.53 4.32 0.21
C LEU A 72 -0.30 4.44 1.49
N SER A 73 -1.50 3.86 1.57
CA SER A 73 -2.38 4.03 2.72
C SER A 73 -1.78 3.56 4.06
N PRO A 74 -1.05 2.42 4.15
CA PRO A 74 -0.42 2.00 5.41
C PRO A 74 0.62 3.01 5.89
N VAL A 75 1.36 3.63 4.96
CA VAL A 75 2.38 4.65 5.27
C VAL A 75 1.73 5.87 5.93
N PHE A 76 0.64 6.37 5.34
CA PHE A 76 -0.10 7.50 5.92
C PHE A 76 -0.71 7.17 7.28
N ARG A 77 -1.27 5.96 7.46
CA ARG A 77 -1.80 5.52 8.75
C ARG A 77 -0.71 5.43 9.82
N ALA A 78 0.44 4.87 9.47
CA ALA A 78 1.59 4.77 10.37
C ALA A 78 2.09 6.17 10.79
N TYR A 79 2.17 7.10 9.84
CA TYR A 79 2.56 8.49 10.13
C TYR A 79 1.57 9.18 11.07
N ALA A 80 0.27 9.00 10.85
CA ALA A 80 -0.77 9.56 11.73
C ALA A 80 -0.67 9.03 13.17
N VAL A 81 -0.41 7.73 13.33
CA VAL A 81 -0.19 7.12 14.65
C VAL A 81 1.09 7.66 15.30
N ALA A 82 2.19 7.74 14.53
CA ALA A 82 3.46 8.24 15.04
C ALA A 82 3.38 9.71 15.51
N ALA A 83 2.57 10.53 14.84
CA ALA A 83 2.42 11.95 15.18
C ALA A 83 1.79 12.18 16.57
N ILE A 84 0.83 11.34 16.97
CA ILE A 84 0.12 11.48 18.24
C ILE A 84 0.72 10.63 19.36
N LEU A 85 1.61 9.69 19.03
CA LEU A 85 2.16 8.73 19.98
C LEU A 85 2.87 9.38 21.18
N PRO A 86 3.73 10.42 21.02
CA PRO A 86 4.40 11.05 22.16
C PRO A 86 3.42 11.69 23.15
N GLU A 87 2.43 12.43 22.66
CA GLU A 87 1.41 13.08 23.50
C GLU A 87 0.58 12.04 24.27
N ASN A 88 0.18 10.95 23.59
CA ASN A 88 -0.55 9.86 24.22
C ASN A 88 0.27 9.16 25.31
N LEU A 89 1.57 8.99 25.09
CA LEU A 89 2.49 8.40 26.07
C LEU A 89 2.66 9.32 27.28
N GLU A 90 2.93 10.61 27.07
CA GLU A 90 3.08 11.58 28.16
C GLU A 90 1.80 11.72 28.99
N THR A 91 0.63 11.72 28.33
CA THR A 91 -0.67 11.83 29.01
C THR A 91 -0.99 10.60 29.86
N THR A 92 -0.63 9.41 29.37
CA THR A 92 -0.98 8.14 30.03
C THR A 92 0.01 7.78 31.14
N PHE A 93 1.31 8.00 30.90
CA PHE A 93 2.39 7.55 31.78
C PHE A 93 3.09 8.68 32.53
N GLY A 94 2.74 9.93 32.27
CA GLY A 94 3.42 11.11 32.80
C GLY A 94 4.53 11.61 31.88
N LYS A 95 4.89 12.89 32.03
CA LYS A 95 5.92 13.52 31.21
C LYS A 95 7.29 12.93 31.50
N GLN A 96 8.04 12.58 30.45
CA GLN A 96 9.44 12.17 30.61
C GLN A 96 10.26 13.36 31.13
N THR A 97 10.58 13.35 32.43
CA THR A 97 11.58 14.23 33.01
C THR A 97 12.95 13.58 32.84
N LEU A 98 13.68 13.95 31.78
CA LEU A 98 15.12 13.73 31.71
C LEU A 98 15.84 14.80 32.54
#